data_AF-A0AA42Z8T1-F1
#
_entry.id   AF-A0AA42Z8T1-F1
#
_cell.length_a   1.000
_cell.length_b   1.000
_cell.length_c   1.000
_cell.angle_alpha   90.00
_cell.angle_beta   90.00
_cell.angle_gamma   90.00
#
_symmetry.space_group_name_H-M   'P 1'
#
loop_
_entity.id
_entity.type
_entity.pdbx_description
1 polymer ?
#
loop_
_entity_poly.entity_id
_entity_poly.type
_entity_poly.pdbx_seq_one_letter_code
_entity_poly.pdbx_strand_id
1 'polypeptide(L)' 'KLKALTGLSSSEFVRSQRLKLATQILSQSDINISEVGYSVGFNDHAYFTKCFRETYNCTPSEFAKKV' A
#
# COMPACT_ATOMS: atom_id res chain seq x y z
N LYS A 1 -17.20 -8.07 14.54
CA LYS A 1 -17.70 -6.68 14.38
C LYS A 1 -17.02 -5.96 13.20
N LEU A 2 -15.68 -5.98 13.04
CA LEU A 2 -14.99 -5.30 11.92
C LEU A 2 -15.38 -5.82 10.52
N LYS A 3 -15.32 -7.14 10.30
CA LYS A 3 -15.74 -7.76 9.03
C LYS A 3 -17.19 -7.48 8.64
N ALA A 4 -18.08 -7.33 9.63
CA ALA A 4 -19.48 -6.98 9.37
C ALA A 4 -19.67 -5.53 8.91
N LEU A 5 -18.71 -4.64 9.22
CA LEU A 5 -18.78 -3.21 8.87
C LEU A 5 -18.03 -2.91 7.57
N THR A 6 -16.92 -3.61 7.30
CA THR A 6 -16.02 -3.31 6.17
C THR A 6 -16.01 -4.39 5.10
N GLY A 7 -16.57 -5.57 5.38
CA GLY A 7 -16.42 -6.76 4.53
C GLY A 7 -15.05 -7.44 4.63
N LEU A 8 -14.09 -6.83 5.33
CA LEU A 8 -12.69 -7.26 5.38
C LEU A 8 -12.38 -7.97 6.70
N SER A 9 -11.52 -8.98 6.65
CA SER A 9 -10.85 -9.47 7.86
C SER A 9 -9.97 -8.37 8.47
N SER A 10 -9.60 -8.54 9.73
CA SER A 10 -8.75 -7.57 10.44
C SER A 10 -7.42 -7.35 9.73
N SER A 11 -6.80 -8.43 9.21
CA SER A 11 -5.54 -8.35 8.48
C SER A 11 -5.69 -7.65 7.12
N GLU A 12 -6.76 -7.92 6.39
CA GLU A 12 -7.06 -7.23 5.13
C GLU A 12 -7.32 -5.74 5.33
N PHE A 13 -8.04 -5.39 6.40
CA PHE A 13 -8.28 -4.00 6.75
C PHE A 13 -6.99 -3.25 7.09
N VAL A 14 -6.14 -3.84 7.94
CA VAL A 14 -4.82 -3.28 8.26
C VAL A 14 -3.99 -3.11 7.00
N ARG A 15 -3.93 -4.13 6.15
CA ARG A 15 -3.22 -4.06 4.86
C ARG A 15 -3.75 -2.92 3.98
N SER A 16 -5.08 -2.78 3.88
CA SER A 16 -5.70 -1.69 3.12
C SER A 16 -5.32 -0.31 3.67
N GLN A 17 -5.30 -0.13 4.99
CA GLN A 17 -4.86 1.14 5.59
C GLN A 17 -3.38 1.44 5.32
N ARG A 18 -2.49 0.43 5.39
CA ARG A 18 -1.07 0.59 5.04
C ARG A 18 -0.86 0.99 3.59
N LEU A 19 -1.60 0.36 2.67
CA LEU A 19 -1.57 0.69 1.26
C LEU A 19 -2.08 2.11 0.98
N LYS A 20 -3.13 2.55 1.67
CA LYS A 20 -3.64 3.92 1.59
C LYS A 20 -2.61 4.95 2.08
N LEU A 21 -1.87 4.65 3.15
CA LEU A 21 -0.78 5.51 3.59
C LEU A 21 0.34 5.55 2.54
N ALA A 22 0.66 4.40 1.92
CA ALA A 22 1.68 4.33 0.87
C ALA A 22 1.36 5.24 -0.31
N THR A 23 0.09 5.35 -0.73
CA THR A 23 -0.27 6.27 -1.83
C THR A 23 -0.04 7.73 -1.47
N GLN A 24 -0.24 8.13 -0.20
CA GLN A 24 0.02 9.50 0.27
C GLN A 24 1.52 9.82 0.30
N ILE A 25 2.34 8.83 0.67
CA ILE A 25 3.79 8.97 0.65
C ILE A 25 4.26 9.04 -0.81
N LEU A 26 3.79 8.15 -1.68
CA LEU A 26 4.17 8.11 -3.11
C LEU A 26 3.80 9.37 -3.89
N SER A 27 2.84 10.17 -3.42
CA SER A 27 2.49 11.47 -4.01
C SER A 27 3.45 12.60 -3.64
N GLN A 28 4.42 12.36 -2.76
CA GLN A 28 5.47 13.31 -2.42
C GLN A 28 6.71 13.02 -3.30
N SER A 29 7.34 14.07 -3.83
CA SER A 29 8.50 13.96 -4.74
C SER A 29 9.74 13.37 -4.04
N ASP A 30 10.55 12.62 -4.78
CA ASP A 30 11.87 12.05 -4.39
C ASP A 30 11.89 10.95 -3.30
N ILE A 31 10.91 10.04 -3.31
CA ILE A 31 10.87 8.93 -2.33
C ILE A 31 11.27 7.59 -2.94
N ASN A 32 12.14 6.87 -2.23
CA ASN A 32 12.55 5.52 -2.59
C ASN A 32 11.40 4.52 -2.36
N ILE A 33 10.90 3.93 -3.46
CA ILE A 33 9.79 2.96 -3.44
C ILE A 33 10.06 1.77 -2.51
N SER A 34 11.33 1.34 -2.38
CA SER A 34 11.71 0.26 -1.47
C SER A 34 11.54 0.65 -0.01
N GLU A 35 11.80 1.91 0.34
CA GLU A 35 11.61 2.43 1.69
C GLU A 35 10.13 2.63 2.04
N VAL A 36 9.30 3.05 1.07
CA VAL A 36 7.85 3.25 1.30
C VAL A 36 7.18 2.02 1.91
N GLY A 37 7.48 0.83 1.38
CA GLY A 37 6.90 -0.41 1.88
C GLY A 37 7.21 -0.63 3.36
N TYR A 38 8.46 -0.41 3.77
CA TYR A 38 8.89 -0.54 5.16
C TYR A 38 8.29 0.56 6.04
N SER A 39 8.24 1.81 5.58
CA SER A 39 7.68 2.95 6.32
C SER A 39 6.21 2.77 6.67
N VAL A 40 5.43 2.10 5.81
CA VAL A 40 4.01 1.81 6.08
C VAL A 40 3.80 0.44 6.77
N GLY A 41 4.87 -0.25 7.15
CA GLY A 41 4.82 -1.45 7.99
C GLY A 41 4.73 -2.78 7.23
N PHE A 42 5.08 -2.84 5.94
CA PHE A 42 5.37 -4.12 5.29
C PHE A 42 6.78 -4.59 5.66
N ASN A 43 6.92 -5.89 5.91
CA ASN A 43 8.23 -6.50 6.20
C ASN A 43 8.89 -7.07 4.94
N ASP A 44 8.18 -7.08 3.82
CA ASP A 44 8.64 -7.66 2.56
C ASP A 44 8.21 -6.79 1.38
N HIS A 45 9.18 -6.39 0.56
CA HIS A 45 8.96 -5.48 -0.57
C HIS A 45 8.17 -6.16 -1.71
N ALA A 46 8.39 -7.45 -1.95
CA ALA A 46 7.68 -8.19 -3.00
C ALA A 46 6.19 -8.32 -2.67
N TYR A 47 5.88 -8.60 -1.41
CA TYR A 47 4.51 -8.68 -0.88
C TYR A 47 3.84 -7.32 -0.89
N PHE A 48 4.54 -6.25 -0.49
CA PHE A 48 4.04 -4.88 -0.64
C PHE A 48 3.64 -4.59 -2.09
N THR A 49 4.55 -4.80 -3.03
CA THR A 49 4.31 -4.54 -4.46
C THR A 49 3.16 -5.38 -5.01
N LYS A 50 3.08 -6.65 -4.62
CA LYS A 50 1.97 -7.54 -5.00
C LYS A 50 0.63 -7.00 -4.50
N CYS A 51 0.52 -6.70 -3.20
CA CYS A 51 -0.72 -6.20 -2.62
C CYS A 51 -1.12 -4.82 -3.15
N PHE A 52 -0.14 -3.95 -3.40
CA PHE A 52 -0.37 -2.65 -4.01
C PHE A 52 -0.95 -2.81 -5.42
N ARG A 53 -0.37 -3.70 -6.24
CA ARG A 53 -0.86 -3.99 -7.58
C ARG A 53 -2.25 -4.63 -7.58
N GLU A 54 -2.52 -5.54 -6.66
CA GLU A 54 -3.86 -6.14 -6.51
C GLU A 54 -4.92 -5.10 -6.12
N THR A 55 -4.54 -4.04 -5.39
CA THR A 55 -5.47 -3.02 -4.88
C THR A 55 -5.67 -1.86 -5.86
N TYR A 56 -4.60 -1.38 -6.49
CA TYR A 56 -4.60 -0.17 -7.33
C TYR A 56 -4.37 -0.47 -8.82
N ASN A 57 -4.28 -1.74 -9.19
CA ASN A 57 -4.11 -2.19 -10.57
C ASN A 57 -2.87 -1.61 -11.30
N CYS A 58 -1.87 -1.18 -10.53
CA CYS A 58 -0.58 -0.68 -10.99
C CYS A 58 0.48 -0.88 -9.90
N THR A 59 1.76 -0.81 -10.26
CA THR A 59 2.86 -0.88 -9.29
C THR A 59 3.04 0.45 -8.54
N PRO A 60 3.66 0.44 -7.34
CA PRO A 60 3.98 1.67 -6.61
C PRO A 60 4.79 2.67 -7.44
N SER A 61 5.72 2.19 -8.27
CA SER A 61 6.53 3.05 -9.14
C SER A 61 5.71 3.68 -10.26
N GLU A 62 4.81 2.91 -10.90
CA GLU A 62 3.88 3.45 -11.89
C GLU A 62 2.92 4.46 -11.27
N PHE A 63 2.48 4.21 -10.04
CA PHE A 63 1.63 5.15 -9.31
C PHE A 63 2.36 6.46 -9.04
N ALA A 64 3.58 6.42 -8.50
CA ALA A 64 4.39 7.62 -8.23
C ALA A 64 4.68 8.47 -9.49
N LYS A 65 4.75 7.86 -10.67
CA LYS A 65 4.96 8.58 -11.94
C LYS A 65 3.70 9.26 -12.50
N LYS A 66 2.51 8.88 -12.01
CA LYS A 66 1.22 9.39 -12.48
C LYS A 66 0.72 10.61 -11.69
N VAL A 67 1.28 10.84 -10.49
CA VAL A 67 0.95 11.98 -9.62
C VAL A 67 1.90 13.12 -9.91
#